data_AF-A0AAV4FJC2-F1
#
_entry.id   AF-A0AAV4FJC2-F1
#
_cell.length_a   1.000
_cell.length_b   1.000
_cell.length_c   1.000
_cell.angle_alpha   90.00
_cell.angle_beta   90.00
_cell.angle_gamma   90.00
#
_symmetry.space_group_name_H-M   'P 1'
#
loop_
_entity.id
_entity.type
_entity.pdbx_description
1 polymer ?
#
loop_
_entity_poly.entity_id
_entity_poly.type
_entity_poly.pdbx_seq_one_letter_code
_entity_poly.pdbx_strand_id
1 'polypeptide(L)'
;MHIIQHTKQTLLYYENDLWCKKSSCFDITMGSFGGAEACELVGLHILAKLQSLEVNVGLYRDDGLAVPDKNPKQIEDMKKKICKIFKNNGLDITIAANKRVLDF
;
A
#
# COMPACT_ATOMS: atom_id res chain seq x y z
N MET A 1 -0.95 -9.30 -4.78
CA MET A 1 -0.64 -8.14 -5.64
C MET A 1 -0.95 -8.39 -7.10
N HIS A 2 -0.38 -9.43 -7.74
CA HIS A 2 -0.59 -9.72 -9.18
C HIS A 2 -2.07 -9.75 -9.60
N ILE A 3 -2.93 -10.49 -8.87
CA ILE A 3 -4.37 -10.57 -9.18
C ILE A 3 -5.04 -9.19 -9.08
N ILE A 4 -4.81 -8.46 -7.98
CA ILE A 4 -5.37 -7.11 -7.78
C ILE A 4 -4.95 -6.18 -8.92
N GLN A 5 -3.68 -6.21 -9.33
CA GLN A 5 -3.17 -5.40 -10.44
C GLN A 5 -3.83 -5.78 -11.77
N HIS A 6 -4.00 -7.07 -12.03
CA HIS A 6 -4.64 -7.55 -13.26
C HIS A 6 -6.10 -7.07 -13.38
N THR A 7 -6.85 -7.03 -12.28
CA THR A 7 -8.25 -6.55 -12.28
C THR A 7 -8.42 -5.06 -12.60
N LYS A 8 -7.32 -4.29 -12.63
CA LYS A 8 -7.29 -2.85 -12.89
C LYS A 8 -6.53 -2.51 -14.16
N GLN A 9 -6.41 -3.48 -15.08
CA GLN A 9 -5.93 -3.21 -16.43
C GLN A 9 -7.00 -2.46 -17.23
N THR A 10 -6.58 -1.48 -18.02
CA THR A 10 -7.43 -0.74 -18.95
C THR A 10 -8.02 -1.70 -19.96
N LEU A 11 -9.32 -1.54 -20.20
CA LEU A 11 -10.09 -2.28 -21.21
C LEU A 11 -10.66 -1.33 -22.28
N LEU A 12 -10.08 -0.14 -22.41
CA LEU A 12 -10.49 0.86 -23.39
C LEU A 12 -9.80 0.56 -24.72
N TYR A 13 -10.59 0.36 -25.78
CA TYR A 13 -10.10 0.10 -27.13
C TYR A 13 -10.46 1.24 -28.08
N TYR A 14 -9.57 1.56 -29.01
CA TYR A 14 -9.81 2.46 -30.14
C TYR A 14 -9.32 1.77 -31.42
N GLU A 15 -10.19 1.58 -32.41
CA GLU A 15 -9.85 0.92 -33.69
C GLU A 15 -9.12 -0.43 -33.53
N ASN A 16 -9.55 -1.25 -32.55
CA ASN A 16 -8.94 -2.53 -32.14
C ASN A 16 -7.60 -2.44 -31.38
N ASP A 17 -7.06 -1.25 -31.19
CA ASP A 17 -5.88 -1.05 -30.36
C ASP A 17 -6.29 -0.73 -28.92
N LEU A 18 -5.62 -1.38 -27.96
CA LEU A 18 -5.83 -1.12 -26.54
C LEU A 18 -5.20 0.23 -26.18
N TRP A 19 -6.00 1.14 -25.63
CA TRP A 19 -5.51 2.39 -25.10
C TRP A 19 -4.90 2.17 -23.72
N CYS A 20 -3.59 2.37 -23.59
CA CYS A 20 -2.87 2.31 -22.32
C CYS A 20 -2.13 3.62 -22.06
N LYS A 21 -1.90 3.93 -20.77
CA LYS A 21 -0.98 5.02 -20.41
C LYS A 21 0.43 4.66 -20.90
N LYS A 22 1.24 5.67 -21.19
CA LYS A 22 2.62 5.50 -21.69
C LYS A 22 3.48 4.55 -20.85
N SER A 23 3.22 4.46 -19.55
CA SER A 23 3.97 3.63 -18.61
C SER A 23 3.40 2.23 -18.42
N SER A 24 2.07 2.07 -18.42
CA SER A 24 1.43 0.78 -18.20
C SER A 24 -0.05 0.80 -18.57
N CYS A 25 -0.63 -0.39 -18.80
CA CYS A 25 -2.07 -0.57 -18.92
C CYS A 25 -2.78 -0.63 -17.56
N PHE A 26 -2.09 -0.48 -16.43
CA PHE A 26 -2.75 -0.43 -15.12
C PHE A 26 -3.21 1.01 -14.84
N ASP A 27 -4.48 1.16 -14.45
CA ASP A 27 -5.00 2.46 -14.04
C ASP A 27 -5.99 2.36 -12.88
N ILE A 28 -5.82 3.24 -11.90
CA ILE A 28 -6.79 3.49 -10.83
C ILE A 28 -7.11 4.97 -10.84
N THR A 29 -8.34 5.31 -11.22
CA THR A 29 -8.79 6.69 -11.26
C THR A 29 -8.96 7.24 -9.83
N MET A 30 -8.25 8.32 -9.52
CA MET A 30 -8.43 9.06 -8.27
C MET A 30 -9.85 9.60 -8.16
N GLY A 31 -10.43 9.58 -6.95
CA GLY A 31 -11.79 10.07 -6.69
C GLY A 31 -12.92 9.16 -7.21
N SER A 32 -12.60 8.01 -7.81
CA SER A 32 -13.60 7.02 -8.22
C SER A 32 -13.94 6.06 -7.08
N PHE A 33 -15.18 5.56 -7.06
CA PHE A 33 -15.60 4.51 -6.12
C PHE A 33 -14.75 3.24 -6.26
N GLY A 34 -14.52 2.79 -7.49
CA GLY A 34 -13.71 1.60 -7.76
C GLY A 34 -12.23 1.75 -7.40
N GLY A 35 -11.74 2.99 -7.28
CA GLY A 35 -10.41 3.30 -6.76
C GLY A 35 -10.33 3.20 -5.24
N ALA A 36 -11.38 3.64 -4.54
CA ALA A 36 -11.48 3.46 -3.08
C ALA A 36 -11.51 1.97 -2.69
N GLU A 37 -12.31 1.16 -3.39
CA GLU A 37 -12.36 -0.30 -3.18
C GLU A 37 -11.01 -0.97 -3.46
N ALA A 38 -10.33 -0.55 -4.54
CA ALA A 38 -9.01 -1.08 -4.87
C ALA A 38 -7.98 -0.73 -3.79
N CYS A 39 -8.05 0.49 -3.25
CA CYS A 39 -7.18 0.93 -2.17
C CYS A 39 -7.40 0.09 -0.91
N GLU A 40 -8.66 -0.19 -0.55
CA GLU A 40 -8.99 -1.05 0.60
C GLU A 40 -8.46 -2.47 0.42
N LEU A 41 -8.63 -3.07 -0.76
CA LEU A 41 -8.10 -4.41 -1.07
C LEU A 41 -6.57 -4.46 -0.99
N VAL A 42 -5.87 -3.44 -1.49
CA VAL A 42 -4.42 -3.32 -1.37
C VAL A 42 -4.03 -3.17 0.10
N GLY A 43 -4.71 -2.30 0.85
CA GLY A 43 -4.51 -2.09 2.28
C GLY A 43 -4.62 -3.39 3.07
N LEU A 44 -5.71 -4.14 2.89
CA LEU A 44 -5.93 -5.44 3.53
C LEU A 44 -4.85 -6.46 3.16
N HIS A 45 -4.45 -6.54 1.88
CA HIS A 45 -3.38 -7.43 1.44
C HIS A 45 -2.03 -7.10 2.09
N ILE A 46 -1.70 -5.81 2.25
CA ILE A 46 -0.48 -5.39 2.94
C ILE A 46 -0.60 -5.63 4.44
N LEU A 47 -1.74 -5.32 5.04
CA LEU A 47 -2.00 -5.52 6.47
C LEU A 47 -1.81 -6.98 6.88
N ALA A 48 -2.31 -7.92 6.08
CA ALA A 48 -2.10 -9.35 6.29
C ALA A 48 -0.61 -9.75 6.30
N LYS A 49 0.23 -9.10 5.48
CA LYS A 49 1.68 -9.34 5.49
C LYS A 49 2.36 -8.73 6.72
N LEU A 50 1.88 -7.57 7.18
CA LEU A 50 2.43 -6.89 8.35
C LEU A 50 2.10 -7.62 9.66
N GLN A 51 1.07 -8.46 9.71
CA GLN A 51 0.77 -9.31 10.87
C GLN A 51 1.95 -10.18 11.31
N SER A 52 2.85 -10.54 10.38
CA SER A 52 4.09 -11.28 10.68
C SER A 52 5.09 -10.52 11.57
N LEU A 53 4.91 -9.21 11.78
CA LEU A 53 5.80 -8.37 12.55
C LEU A 53 5.43 -8.25 14.04
N GLU A 54 4.35 -8.92 14.48
CA GLU A 54 3.86 -8.91 15.87
C GLU A 54 3.73 -7.48 16.43
N VAL A 55 3.10 -6.61 15.65
CA VAL A 55 2.85 -5.21 16.01
C VAL A 55 1.40 -4.86 15.73
N ASN A 56 0.80 -4.07 16.62
CA ASN A 56 -0.51 -3.47 16.36
C ASN A 56 -0.33 -2.44 15.25
N VAL A 57 -0.84 -2.73 14.07
CA VAL A 57 -0.76 -1.88 12.89
C VAL A 57 -2.13 -1.76 12.24
N GLY A 58 -2.46 -0.54 11.81
CA GLY A 58 -3.64 -0.23 11.01
C GLY A 58 -3.22 0.55 9.77
N LEU A 59 -3.91 0.30 8.66
CA LEU A 59 -3.77 1.03 7.42
C LEU A 59 -5.13 1.62 7.05
N TYR A 60 -5.13 2.86 6.60
CA TYR A 60 -6.32 3.52 6.07
C TYR A 60 -5.92 4.32 4.84
N ARG A 61 -6.35 3.84 3.67
CA ARG A 61 -5.96 4.40 2.37
C ARG A 61 -4.43 4.51 2.23
N ASP A 62 -3.93 5.72 2.09
CA ASP A 62 -2.51 6.08 1.98
C ASP A 62 -1.81 6.25 3.35
N ASP A 63 -2.58 6.31 4.44
CA ASP A 63 -2.06 6.46 5.79
C ASP A 63 -1.94 5.12 6.54
N GLY A 64 -1.10 5.13 7.56
CA GLY A 64 -0.91 3.97 8.42
C GLY A 64 -0.33 4.33 9.79
N LEU A 65 -0.69 3.54 10.79
CA LEU A 65 -0.19 3.67 12.15
C LEU A 65 0.27 2.31 12.67
N ALA A 66 1.45 2.27 13.27
CA ALA A 66 1.93 1.13 14.05
C ALA A 66 2.26 1.56 15.49
N VAL A 67 1.85 0.77 16.47
CA VAL A 67 2.12 0.99 17.90
C VAL A 67 2.96 -0.18 18.44
N PRO A 68 4.29 -0.12 18.32
CA PRO A 68 5.18 -1.15 18.84
C PRO A 68 5.50 -0.94 20.33
N ASP A 69 5.41 -2.00 21.12
CA ASP A 69 6.00 -2.05 22.46
C ASP A 69 7.44 -2.59 22.37
N LYS A 70 8.37 -1.75 21.88
CA LYS A 70 9.77 -2.11 21.60
C LYS A 70 10.70 -0.93 21.87
N ASN A 71 11.99 -1.21 22.09
CA ASN A 71 12.98 -0.14 22.29
C ASN A 71 13.31 0.59 20.97
N PRO A 72 13.90 1.81 21.01
CA PRO A 72 14.16 2.60 19.80
C PRO A 72 14.95 1.89 18.70
N LYS A 73 15.93 1.03 19.07
CA LYS A 73 16.71 0.25 18.10
C LYS A 73 15.84 -0.78 17.37
N GLN A 74 15.01 -1.50 18.11
CA GLN A 74 14.06 -2.46 17.56
C GLN A 74 13.00 -1.78 16.67
N ILE A 75 12.60 -0.55 16.99
CA ILE A 75 11.69 0.26 16.17
C ILE A 75 12.33 0.59 14.82
N GLU A 76 13.60 1.01 14.79
CA GLU A 76 14.30 1.28 13.52
C GLU A 76 14.47 0.01 12.67
N ASP A 77 14.74 -1.14 13.29
CA ASP A 77 14.80 -2.41 12.57
C ASP A 77 13.42 -2.84 12.04
N MET A 78 12.36 -2.60 12.81
CA MET A 78 10.98 -2.82 12.36
C MET A 78 10.63 -1.91 11.19
N LYS A 79 10.98 -0.61 11.24
CA LYS A 79 10.79 0.34 10.14
C LYS A 79 11.39 -0.18 8.84
N LYS A 80 12.63 -0.69 8.88
CA LYS A 80 13.27 -1.30 7.70
C LYS A 80 12.50 -2.51 7.17
N LYS A 81 11.98 -3.37 8.06
CA LYS A 81 11.15 -4.53 7.67
C LYS A 81 9.85 -4.09 7.01
N ILE A 82 9.16 -3.10 7.57
CA ILE A 82 7.93 -2.54 6.99
C ILE A 82 8.23 -1.97 5.60
N CYS A 83 9.26 -1.11 5.46
CA CYS A 83 9.68 -0.57 4.17
C CYS A 83 9.99 -1.68 3.15
N LYS A 84 10.64 -2.77 3.57
CA LYS A 84 10.91 -3.92 2.70
C LYS A 84 9.62 -4.62 2.25
N ILE A 85 8.64 -4.79 3.13
CA ILE A 85 7.34 -5.40 2.78
C ILE A 85 6.62 -4.55 1.73
N PHE A 86 6.55 -3.23 1.91
CA PHE A 86 5.94 -2.34 0.92
C PHE A 86 6.69 -2.37 -0.42
N LYS A 87 8.02 -2.25 -0.41
CA LYS A 87 8.83 -2.32 -1.64
C LYS A 87 8.67 -3.64 -2.40
N ASN A 88 8.59 -4.76 -1.68
CA ASN A 88 8.35 -6.08 -2.30
C ASN A 88 6.96 -6.19 -2.98
N ASN A 89 6.04 -5.27 -2.70
CA ASN A 89 4.74 -5.17 -3.37
C ASN A 89 4.69 -3.98 -4.37
N GLY A 90 5.82 -3.34 -4.66
CA GLY A 90 5.90 -2.20 -5.59
C GLY A 90 5.33 -0.91 -5.03
N LEU A 91 5.32 -0.75 -3.70
CA LEU A 91 4.83 0.44 -3.01
C LEU A 91 5.98 1.11 -2.26
N ASP A 92 5.99 2.44 -2.29
CA ASP A 92 6.91 3.26 -1.51
C ASP A 92 6.15 3.96 -0.38
N ILE A 93 6.78 4.08 0.78
CA ILE A 93 6.20 4.69 1.97
C ILE A 93 7.23 5.53 2.71
N THR A 94 6.72 6.48 3.49
CA THR A 94 7.51 7.27 4.43
C THR A 94 7.07 6.92 5.85
N ILE A 95 8.03 6.61 6.73
CA ILE A 95 7.75 6.28 8.13
C ILE A 95 8.46 7.29 9.05
N ALA A 96 7.65 8.02 9.82
CA ALA A 96 8.13 8.80 10.95
C ALA A 96 7.95 7.97 12.25
N ALA A 97 9.06 7.65 12.91
CA ALA A 97 9.08 6.85 14.13
C ALA A 97 9.26 7.72 15.39
N ASN A 98 9.03 7.14 16.57
CA ASN A 98 9.25 7.77 17.88
C ASN A 98 8.42 9.04 18.13
N LYS A 99 7.25 9.17 17.48
CA LYS A 99 6.27 10.23 17.75
C LYS A 99 5.40 9.85 18.94
N ARG A 100 5.13 10.81 19.84
CA ARG A 100 4.20 10.66 20.98
C ARG A 100 2.79 11.17 20.68
N VAL A 101 2.65 12.02 19.67
CA VAL A 101 1.40 12.62 19.21
C VAL A 101 1.33 12.40 17.70
N LEU A 102 0.12 12.14 17.22
CA LEU A 102 -0.18 11.87 15.82
C LEU A 102 -1.30 12.80 15.38
N ASP A 103 -1.13 13.38 14.21
CA ASP A 103 -2.18 14.10 13.50
C ASP A 103 -2.64 13.18 12.35
N PHE A 104 -3.96 13.03 12.22
CA PHE A 104 -4.63 12.22 11.20
C PHE A 104 -5.49 13.11 10.30
#